data_AF-A0A3E0VCM7-F1
#
_entry.id   AF-A0A3E0VCM7-F1
#
_cell.length_a   1.000
_cell.length_b   1.000
_cell.length_c   1.000
_cell.angle_alpha   90.00
_cell.angle_beta   90.00
_cell.angle_gamma   90.00
#
_symmetry.space_group_name_H-M   'P 1'
#
loop_
_entity.id
_entity.type
_entity.pdbx_description
1 polymer ?
#
loop_
_entity_poly.entity_id
_entity_poly.type
_entity_poly.pdbx_seq_one_letter_code
_entity_poly.pdbx_strand_id
1 'polypeptide(L)'
;MAQLDATALYIFVEDVLTRAKYLINQEHSHDGAYLIDFLTLNDLLTQKYGQPNEVNEYWVNSLYQDSPEDWGLAVSAGHLSRYYVWDLPETELYLALKGDNFKVGLEIEYTGKAFQEFEAAIQTAAVLDEL
;
A
#
# COMPACT_ATOMS: atom_id res chain seq x y z
N MET A 1 19.97 -1.85 8.15
CA MET A 1 18.96 -1.07 7.42
C MET A 1 18.53 -1.93 6.26
N ALA A 2 17.24 -2.25 6.13
CA ALA A 2 16.76 -2.96 4.94
C ALA A 2 16.98 -2.03 3.74
N GLN A 3 17.81 -2.45 2.79
CA GLN A 3 18.06 -1.72 1.56
C GLN A 3 17.10 -2.31 0.53
N LEU A 4 15.85 -1.82 0.53
CA LEU A 4 14.83 -2.25 -0.41
C LEU A 4 14.97 -1.45 -1.70
N ASP A 5 14.98 -2.15 -2.82
CA ASP A 5 14.88 -1.51 -4.14
C ASP A 5 13.48 -0.92 -4.30
N ALA A 6 13.41 0.36 -4.66
CA ALA A 6 12.14 1.07 -4.79
C ALA A 6 12.15 2.07 -5.94
N THR A 7 10.98 2.23 -6.57
CA THR A 7 10.70 3.30 -7.53
C THR A 7 9.88 4.38 -6.83
N ALA A 8 10.36 5.63 -6.90
CA ALA A 8 9.55 6.79 -6.54
C ALA A 8 8.63 7.15 -7.70
N LEU A 9 7.32 7.22 -7.45
CA LEU A 9 6.30 7.65 -8.38
C LEU A 9 5.68 8.97 -7.88
N TYR A 10 5.45 9.91 -8.79
CA TYR A 10 4.75 11.16 -8.50
C TYR A 10 3.50 11.24 -9.35
N ILE A 11 2.34 11.48 -8.72
CA ILE A 11 1.04 11.52 -9.39
C ILE A 11 0.59 12.98 -9.46
N PHE A 12 0.40 13.45 -10.68
CA PHE A 12 -0.07 14.80 -10.97
C PHE A 12 -1.50 14.76 -11.50
N VAL A 13 -2.32 15.68 -11.02
CA VAL A 13 -3.69 15.93 -11.50
C VAL A 13 -3.75 17.39 -11.93
N GLU A 14 -4.03 17.64 -13.22
CA GLU A 14 -3.98 18.99 -13.83
C GLU A 14 -2.72 19.78 -13.41
N ASP A 15 -1.54 19.16 -13.60
CA ASP A 15 -0.23 19.73 -13.25
C ASP A 15 0.03 19.98 -11.75
N VAL A 16 -0.87 19.56 -10.86
CA VAL A 16 -0.69 19.61 -9.40
C VAL A 16 -0.22 18.26 -8.87
N LEU A 17 0.90 18.23 -8.14
CA LEU A 17 1.37 17.02 -7.45
C LEU A 17 0.43 16.70 -6.28
N THR A 18 -0.41 15.67 -6.41
CA THR A 18 -1.38 15.29 -5.38
C THR A 18 -0.88 14.15 -4.51
N ARG A 19 -0.06 13.24 -5.08
CA ARG A 19 0.46 12.07 -4.37
C ARG A 19 1.89 11.73 -4.75
N ALA A 20 2.60 11.12 -3.82
CA ALA A 20 3.88 10.46 -4.07
C ALA A 20 3.83 9.03 -3.55
N LYS A 21 4.43 8.10 -4.28
CA LYS A 21 4.54 6.70 -3.86
C LYS A 21 5.97 6.20 -3.86
N TYR A 22 6.26 5.25 -2.98
CA TYR A 22 7.37 4.32 -3.12
C TYR A 22 6.79 2.96 -3.48
N LEU A 23 7.05 2.50 -4.69
CA LEU A 23 6.76 1.14 -5.13
C LEU A 23 7.98 0.28 -4.81
N ILE A 24 7.83 -0.70 -3.94
CA ILE A 24 8.92 -1.61 -3.58
C ILE A 24 9.04 -2.66 -4.69
N ASN A 25 10.19 -2.69 -5.37
CA ASN A 25 10.46 -3.57 -6.51
C ASN A 25 11.31 -4.78 -6.12
N GLN A 26 11.55 -4.98 -4.82
CA GLN A 26 12.32 -6.10 -4.33
C GLN A 26 11.61 -7.42 -4.67
N GLU A 27 12.21 -8.21 -5.54
CA GLU A 27 11.74 -9.57 -5.83
C GLU A 27 12.26 -10.54 -4.75
N HIS A 28 11.39 -11.48 -4.38
CA HIS A 28 11.71 -12.58 -3.47
C HIS A 28 11.32 -13.92 -4.08
N SER A 29 12.15 -14.93 -3.83
CA SER A 29 11.85 -16.33 -4.18
C SER A 29 10.95 -17.04 -3.17
N HIS A 30 10.71 -16.42 -2.02
CA HIS A 30 9.92 -16.96 -0.91
C HIS A 30 8.84 -15.96 -0.52
N ASP A 31 7.58 -16.38 -0.54
CA ASP A 31 6.43 -15.49 -0.36
C ASP A 31 6.41 -14.81 1.02
N GLY A 32 6.93 -15.47 2.06
CA GLY A 32 7.02 -14.90 3.40
C GLY A 32 7.93 -13.66 3.49
N ALA A 33 8.87 -13.48 2.57
CA ALA A 33 9.78 -12.35 2.59
C ALA A 33 9.07 -11.00 2.31
N TYR A 34 8.05 -10.99 1.45
CA TYR A 34 7.24 -9.79 1.22
C TYR A 34 6.50 -9.33 2.49
N LEU A 35 6.04 -10.28 3.32
CA LEU A 35 5.40 -9.96 4.59
C LEU A 35 6.40 -9.39 5.61
N ILE A 36 7.64 -9.90 5.62
CA ILE A 36 8.72 -9.37 6.45
C ILE A 36 9.06 -7.93 6.04
N ASP A 37 9.13 -7.64 4.75
CA ASP A 37 9.37 -6.29 4.24
C ASP A 37 8.26 -5.32 4.66
N PHE A 38 6.99 -5.73 4.51
CA PHE A 38 5.85 -4.94 4.98
C PHE A 38 5.94 -4.62 6.48
N LEU A 39 6.24 -5.62 7.32
CA LEU A 39 6.38 -5.41 8.77
C LEU A 39 7.57 -4.49 9.10
N THR A 40 8.68 -4.64 8.37
CA THR A 40 9.85 -3.78 8.52
C THR A 40 9.54 -2.32 8.16
N LEU A 41 8.82 -2.10 7.05
CA LEU A 41 8.37 -0.75 6.67
C LEU A 41 7.38 -0.18 7.67
N ASN A 42 6.44 -0.98 8.17
CA ASN A 42 5.53 -0.57 9.24
C ASN A 42 6.30 -0.10 10.48
N ASP A 43 7.31 -0.85 10.93
CA ASP A 43 8.10 -0.49 12.11
C ASP A 43 8.86 0.83 11.88
N LEU A 44 9.40 1.05 10.68
CA LEU A 44 10.09 2.30 10.33
C LEU A 44 9.13 3.50 10.25
N LEU A 45 7.96 3.32 9.64
CA LEU A 45 6.92 4.36 9.58
C LEU A 45 6.38 4.67 10.97
N THR A 46 6.21 3.65 11.81
CA THR A 46 5.77 3.81 13.20
C THR A 46 6.77 4.59 14.05
N GLN A 47 8.06 4.32 13.88
CA GLN A 47 9.12 5.11 14.54
C GLN A 47 9.09 6.58 14.13
N LYS A 48 8.70 6.88 12.88
CA LYS A 48 8.69 8.25 12.33
C LYS A 48 7.41 9.02 12.65
N TYR A 49 6.25 8.37 12.58
CA TYR A 49 4.94 9.02 12.60
C TYR A 49 4.06 8.62 13.79
N GLY A 50 4.47 7.65 14.61
CA GLY A 50 3.64 7.06 15.66
C GLY A 50 2.83 5.86 15.15
N GLN A 51 1.92 5.35 15.97
CA GLN A 51 1.08 4.20 15.58
C GLN A 51 0.15 4.56 14.41
N PRO A 52 -0.12 3.63 13.49
CA PRO A 52 -1.15 3.83 12.47
C PRO A 52 -2.51 4.05 13.12
N ASN A 53 -3.32 4.90 12.50
CA ASN A 53 -4.72 5.15 12.88
C ASN A 53 -5.60 3.96 12.52
N GLU A 54 -5.29 3.26 11.43
CA GLU A 54 -6.01 2.06 10.99
C GLU A 54 -5.04 0.93 10.67
N VAL A 55 -5.42 -0.29 11.09
CA VAL A 55 -4.68 -1.53 10.87
C VAL A 55 -5.67 -2.53 10.29
N ASN A 56 -5.68 -2.65 8.96
CA ASN A 56 -6.67 -3.44 8.25
C ASN A 56 -6.05 -4.71 7.65
N GLU A 57 -6.77 -5.82 7.79
CA GLU A 57 -6.45 -7.12 7.22
C GLU A 57 -7.70 -7.66 6.52
N TYR A 58 -7.59 -7.88 5.21
CA TYR A 58 -8.71 -8.35 4.39
C TYR A 58 -8.42 -9.73 3.84
N TRP A 59 -9.29 -10.67 4.22
CA TRP A 59 -9.29 -12.03 3.72
C TRP A 59 -10.44 -12.20 2.74
N VAL A 60 -10.13 -12.43 1.47
CA VAL A 60 -11.13 -12.82 0.46
C VAL A 60 -11.33 -14.33 0.41
N ASN A 61 -10.35 -15.09 0.94
CA ASN A 61 -10.40 -16.54 1.06
C ASN A 61 -9.68 -16.99 2.33
N SER A 62 -10.37 -17.71 3.22
CA SER A 62 -9.84 -18.10 4.53
C SER A 62 -8.94 -19.36 4.53
N LEU A 63 -8.60 -19.92 3.36
CA LEU A 63 -7.84 -21.17 3.23
C LEU A 63 -6.54 -21.22 4.07
N TYR A 64 -5.84 -20.09 4.20
CA TYR A 64 -4.56 -19.97 4.91
C TYR A 64 -4.67 -19.16 6.21
N GLN A 65 -5.89 -18.77 6.62
CA GLN A 65 -6.09 -17.83 7.72
C GLN A 65 -5.57 -18.36 9.06
N ASP A 66 -5.74 -19.67 9.30
CA ASP A 66 -5.29 -20.35 10.52
C ASP A 66 -3.83 -20.86 10.45
N SER A 67 -3.10 -20.57 9.36
CA SER A 67 -1.72 -21.00 9.11
C SER A 67 -0.80 -19.79 8.86
N PRO A 68 -0.33 -19.10 9.92
CA PRO A 68 0.50 -17.90 9.81
C PRO A 68 1.76 -18.06 8.94
N GLU A 69 2.35 -19.25 8.94
CA GLU A 69 3.48 -19.63 8.09
C GLU A 69 3.19 -19.51 6.58
N ASP A 70 1.92 -19.63 6.19
CA ASP A 70 1.44 -19.57 4.82
C ASP A 70 0.87 -18.20 4.45
N TRP A 71 0.94 -17.19 5.33
CA TRP A 71 0.36 -15.87 5.04
C TRP A 71 1.07 -15.14 3.89
N GLY A 72 2.37 -15.38 3.70
CA GLY A 72 3.07 -14.90 2.51
C GLY A 72 2.45 -15.48 1.23
N LEU A 73 2.21 -16.79 1.21
CA LEU A 73 1.54 -17.47 0.11
C LEU A 73 0.11 -16.94 -0.07
N ALA A 74 -0.61 -16.71 1.02
CA ALA A 74 -1.95 -16.12 0.99
C ALA A 74 -1.97 -14.74 0.33
N VAL A 75 -0.98 -13.88 0.60
CA VAL A 75 -0.83 -12.60 -0.10
C VAL A 75 -0.56 -12.82 -1.59
N SER A 76 0.42 -13.66 -1.93
CA SER A 76 0.78 -13.92 -3.33
C SER A 76 -0.37 -14.49 -4.16
N ALA A 77 -1.21 -15.34 -3.55
CA ALA A 77 -2.41 -15.93 -4.15
C ALA A 77 -3.60 -14.96 -4.20
N GLY A 78 -3.47 -13.76 -3.64
CA GLY A 78 -4.54 -12.77 -3.54
C GLY A 78 -5.62 -13.09 -2.53
N HIS A 79 -5.38 -14.00 -1.59
CA HIS A 79 -6.30 -14.36 -0.51
C HIS A 79 -6.27 -13.35 0.65
N LEU A 80 -5.10 -12.77 0.90
CA LEU A 80 -4.83 -11.81 1.97
C LEU A 80 -4.35 -10.48 1.41
N SER A 81 -4.83 -9.38 1.97
CA SER A 81 -4.24 -8.04 1.78
C SER A 81 -4.17 -7.30 3.11
N ARG A 82 -3.12 -6.50 3.31
CA ARG A 82 -2.88 -5.73 4.54
C ARG A 82 -2.67 -4.27 4.21
N TYR A 83 -3.31 -3.41 4.99
CA TYR A 83 -3.29 -1.97 4.73
C TYR A 83 -3.29 -1.19 6.03
N TYR A 84 -2.23 -0.41 6.24
CA TYR A 84 -2.09 0.43 7.43
C TYR A 84 -2.13 1.90 7.02
N VAL A 85 -2.86 2.70 7.80
CA VAL A 85 -3.12 4.11 7.49
C VAL A 85 -2.63 4.99 8.62
N TRP A 86 -1.90 6.06 8.29
CA TRP A 86 -1.64 7.16 9.20
C TRP A 86 -2.37 8.41 8.72
N ASP A 87 -3.20 8.95 9.59
CA ASP A 87 -3.96 10.17 9.38
C ASP A 87 -3.18 11.35 9.97
N LEU A 88 -2.25 11.91 9.19
CA LEU A 88 -1.42 13.05 9.60
C LEU A 88 -2.16 14.37 9.32
N PRO A 89 -1.78 15.51 9.91
CA PRO A 89 -2.53 16.76 9.76
C PRO A 89 -2.83 17.16 8.29
N GLU A 90 -1.84 17.12 7.42
CA GLU A 90 -1.94 17.55 6.01
C GLU A 90 -1.83 16.41 5.00
N THR A 91 -1.58 15.18 5.48
CA THR A 91 -1.22 14.04 4.62
C THR A 91 -1.85 12.77 5.15
N GLU A 92 -2.42 11.99 4.24
CA GLU A 92 -2.79 10.61 4.51
C GLU A 92 -1.66 9.71 3.99
N LEU A 93 -1.17 8.81 4.84
CA LEU A 93 -0.14 7.84 4.50
C LEU A 93 -0.75 6.46 4.46
N TYR A 94 -0.48 5.72 3.40
CA TYR A 94 -0.94 4.35 3.21
C TYR A 94 0.24 3.41 3.02
N LEU A 95 0.33 2.36 3.83
CA LEU A 95 1.23 1.22 3.59
C LEU A 95 0.38 0.04 3.15
N ALA A 96 0.62 -0.48 1.95
CA ALA A 96 -0.18 -1.53 1.36
C ALA A 96 0.66 -2.74 0.97
N LEU A 97 0.17 -3.93 1.34
CA LEU A 97 0.64 -5.21 0.82
C LEU A 97 -0.55 -5.98 0.25
N LYS A 98 -0.51 -6.27 -1.04
CA LYS A 98 -1.53 -7.05 -1.75
C LYS A 98 -0.88 -7.90 -2.82
N GLY A 99 -1.54 -8.98 -3.21
CA GLY A 99 -1.10 -9.76 -4.36
C GLY A 99 -2.27 -10.21 -5.21
N ASP A 100 -1.96 -10.62 -6.43
CA ASP A 100 -2.88 -11.28 -7.35
C ASP A 100 -2.06 -12.13 -8.32
N ASN A 101 -2.47 -13.37 -8.55
CA ASN A 101 -1.82 -14.31 -9.47
C ASN A 101 -0.28 -14.40 -9.28
N PHE A 102 0.17 -14.54 -8.03
CA PHE A 102 1.59 -14.64 -7.62
C PHE A 102 2.43 -13.39 -7.91
N LYS A 103 1.78 -12.25 -8.16
CA LYS A 103 2.43 -10.94 -8.21
C LYS A 103 2.08 -10.17 -6.97
N VAL A 104 3.09 -9.91 -6.13
CA VAL A 104 2.94 -9.16 -4.88
C VAL A 104 3.32 -7.70 -5.13
N GLY A 105 2.45 -6.79 -4.70
CA GLY A 105 2.71 -5.36 -4.64
C GLY A 105 2.85 -4.90 -3.20
N LEU A 106 3.96 -4.23 -2.91
CA LEU A 106 4.21 -3.52 -1.66
C LEU A 106 4.46 -2.05 -1.99
N GLU A 107 3.63 -1.16 -1.44
CA GLU A 107 3.74 0.28 -1.71
C GLU A 107 3.54 1.12 -0.44
N ILE A 108 4.18 2.28 -0.43
CA ILE A 108 3.89 3.39 0.48
C ILE A 108 3.33 4.53 -0.37
N GLU A 109 2.17 5.06 -0.03
CA GLU A 109 1.56 6.21 -0.69
C GLU A 109 1.39 7.37 0.30
N TYR A 110 1.80 8.56 -0.11
CA TYR A 110 1.57 9.82 0.57
C TYR A 110 0.61 10.65 -0.26
N THR A 111 -0.55 10.99 0.32
CA THR A 111 -1.61 11.76 -0.33
C THR A 111 -1.83 13.09 0.40
N GLY A 112 -1.71 14.21 -0.32
CA GLY A 112 -2.00 15.52 0.25
C GLY A 112 -3.50 15.70 0.46
N LYS A 113 -3.93 15.88 1.73
CA LYS A 113 -5.37 15.97 2.07
C LYS A 113 -6.07 17.14 1.39
N ALA A 114 -5.37 18.27 1.26
CA ALA A 114 -5.85 19.45 0.56
C ALA A 114 -6.24 19.20 -0.91
N PHE A 115 -5.77 18.09 -1.50
CA PHE A 115 -6.01 17.74 -2.90
C PHE A 115 -6.98 16.56 -3.09
N GLN A 116 -7.45 15.91 -2.01
CA GLN A 116 -8.32 14.73 -2.12
C GLN A 116 -9.64 15.05 -2.82
N GLU A 117 -10.33 16.13 -2.41
CA GLU A 117 -11.59 16.54 -3.05
C GLU A 117 -11.38 16.99 -4.51
N PHE A 118 -10.28 17.71 -4.76
CA PHE A 118 -9.90 18.16 -6.10
C PHE A 118 -9.66 16.98 -7.05
N GLU A 119 -8.88 15.99 -6.61
CA GLU A 119 -8.60 14.79 -7.38
C GLU A 119 -9.86 13.94 -7.61
N ALA A 120 -10.71 13.78 -6.59
CA ALA A 120 -11.96 13.03 -6.70
C ALA A 120 -12.94 13.67 -7.71
N ALA A 121 -13.03 15.00 -7.73
CA ALA A 121 -13.87 15.72 -8.68
C ALA A 121 -13.43 15.48 -10.14
N ILE A 122 -12.13 15.51 -10.40
CA ILE A 122 -11.57 15.31 -11.75
C ILE A 122 -11.70 13.86 -12.19
N GLN A 123 -11.44 12.89 -11.30
CA GLN A 123 -11.64 11.46 -11.61
C GLN A 123 -13.11 11.17 -11.95
N THR A 124 -14.05 11.76 -11.21
CA THR A 124 -15.49 11.58 -11.46
C THR A 124 -15.90 12.14 -12.82
N ALA A 125 -15.41 13.33 -13.18
CA ALA A 125 -15.67 13.94 -14.49
C ALA A 125 -15.13 13.06 -15.63
N ALA A 126 -13.90 12.56 -15.51
CA ALA A 126 -13.29 11.69 -16.51
C ALA A 126 -14.08 10.39 -16.74
N VAL A 127 -14.57 9.75 -15.66
CA VAL A 127 -15.40 8.53 -15.78
C VAL A 127 -16.72 8.82 -16.48
N LEU A 128 -17.35 9.98 -16.21
CA LEU A 128 -18.62 10.34 -16.85
C LEU A 128 -18.45 10.65 -18.35
N ASP A 129 -17.30 11.18 -18.76
CA ASP A 129 -16.99 11.44 -20.18
C ASP A 129 -16.75 10.16 -21.00
N GLU A 130 -16.48 9.02 -20.33
CA GLU A 130 -16.30 7.71 -20.96
C GLU A 130 -17.60 6.89 -21.11
N LEU A 131 -18.75 7.40 -20.63
CA LEU A 131 -20.08 6.76 -20.68
C LEU A 131 -20.93 7.23 -21.86
#